data_AF-A0A3A1N2L5-F1
#
_entry.id   AF-A0A3A1N2L5-F1
#
_cell.length_a   1.000
_cell.length_b   1.000
_cell.length_c   1.000
_cell.angle_alpha   90.00
_cell.angle_beta   90.00
_cell.angle_gamma   90.00
#
_symmetry.space_group_name_H-M   'P 1'
#
loop_
_entity.id
_entity.type
_entity.pdbx_description
1 polymer ?
#
loop_
_entity_poly.entity_id
_entity_poly.type
_entity_poly.pdbx_seq_one_letter_code
_entity_poly.pdbx_strand_id
1 'polypeptide(L)'
;MHKKLTLSYLLFSWTILFAQNDSIVKYDTSDIETIEFSKEDLETYKGDDTFNYEEVKVESTWWTDITNWFYNILRRFFEWIFGVGNAEGYLAVFLEILPYLLLALFLYLVIRFFIKSNMQGMGKNRKNPNVVSLAEDEHIIKNEDIQQLIKNALIDENYRLAIRYYYLYILQLLSEKELIDWQQQKTNDDYIEELSKSNLKNDFGKATLLYDYVWYGEFDIDQERYEKAEVVFTSLKNAITHV
;
A
#
# COMPACT_ATOMS: atom_id res chain seq x y z
N MET A 1 -76.65 6.19 -27.25
CA MET A 1 -76.32 6.81 -25.93
C MET A 1 -75.12 7.76 -25.98
N HIS A 2 -74.14 7.59 -26.87
CA HIS A 2 -72.93 8.44 -26.90
C HIS A 2 -73.15 9.93 -27.21
N LYS A 3 -74.08 10.32 -28.10
CA LYS A 3 -74.32 11.75 -28.43
C LYS A 3 -74.89 12.59 -27.28
N LYS A 4 -75.60 11.97 -26.33
CA LYS A 4 -76.10 12.66 -25.13
C LYS A 4 -75.01 12.83 -24.07
N LEU A 5 -74.04 11.90 -24.04
CA LEU A 5 -72.90 11.97 -23.12
C LEU A 5 -71.91 13.08 -23.52
N THR A 6 -71.66 13.26 -24.82
CA THR A 6 -70.78 14.32 -25.33
C THR A 6 -71.37 15.71 -25.13
N LEU A 7 -72.70 15.86 -25.25
CA LEU A 7 -73.39 17.12 -24.97
C LEU A 7 -73.38 17.46 -23.48
N SER A 8 -73.48 16.44 -22.61
CA SER A 8 -73.35 16.61 -21.16
C SER A 8 -71.95 17.05 -20.74
N TYR A 9 -70.90 16.61 -21.45
CA TYR A 9 -69.52 16.98 -21.17
C TYR A 9 -69.21 18.43 -21.59
N LEU A 10 -69.80 18.88 -22.70
CA LEU A 10 -69.65 20.25 -23.22
C LEU A 10 -70.41 21.29 -22.38
N LEU A 11 -71.49 20.90 -21.71
CA LEU A 11 -72.23 21.77 -20.79
C LEU A 11 -71.56 21.87 -19.40
N PHE A 12 -70.71 20.91 -19.03
CA PHE A 12 -69.98 20.92 -17.75
C PHE A 12 -68.65 21.67 -17.80
N SER A 13 -68.14 22.02 -18.99
CA SER A 13 -66.90 22.80 -19.16
C SER A 13 -67.10 24.31 -19.10
N TRP A 14 -68.31 24.78 -18.80
CA TRP A 14 -68.60 26.22 -18.65
C TRP A 14 -68.48 26.65 -17.20
N THR A 15 -67.29 26.51 -16.62
CA THR A 15 -66.97 27.22 -15.39
C THR A 15 -66.73 28.68 -15.75
N ILE A 16 -67.65 29.55 -15.30
CA ILE A 16 -67.44 30.99 -15.33
C ILE A 16 -66.25 31.27 -14.42
N LEU A 17 -65.09 31.51 -15.03
CA LEU A 17 -63.93 32.07 -14.34
C LEU A 17 -64.33 33.47 -13.89
N PHE A 18 -64.73 33.61 -12.63
CA PHE A 18 -64.74 34.90 -11.98
C PHE A 18 -63.28 35.36 -11.90
N ALA A 19 -62.90 36.27 -12.80
CA ALA A 19 -61.67 37.03 -12.64
C ALA A 19 -61.72 37.65 -11.24
N GLN A 20 -60.69 37.36 -10.44
CA GLN A 20 -60.49 37.98 -9.15
C GLN A 20 -60.49 39.50 -9.40
N ASN A 21 -61.41 40.22 -8.76
CA ASN A 21 -61.44 41.68 -8.85
C ASN A 21 -60.09 42.17 -8.32
N ASP A 22 -59.23 42.67 -9.20
CA ASP A 22 -57.88 43.11 -8.84
C ASP A 22 -57.98 44.04 -7.63
N SER A 23 -57.28 43.67 -6.56
CA SER A 23 -57.17 44.51 -5.37
C SER A 23 -56.71 45.89 -5.81
N ILE A 24 -57.54 46.91 -5.62
CA ILE A 24 -57.20 48.31 -5.93
C ILE A 24 -55.88 48.61 -5.21
N VAL A 25 -54.81 48.80 -5.99
CA VAL A 25 -53.48 49.10 -5.47
C VAL A 25 -53.57 50.46 -4.77
N LYS A 26 -53.51 50.44 -3.44
CA LYS A 26 -53.44 51.66 -2.65
C LYS A 26 -51.99 52.11 -2.67
N TYR A 27 -51.70 53.10 -3.50
CA TYR A 27 -50.37 53.71 -3.56
C TYR A 27 -50.06 54.38 -2.23
N ASP A 28 -48.89 54.09 -1.70
CA ASP A 28 -48.35 54.77 -0.54
C ASP A 28 -48.06 56.24 -0.93
N THR A 29 -48.74 57.17 -0.27
CA THR A 29 -48.54 58.62 -0.43
C THR A 29 -47.82 59.22 0.76
N SER A 30 -47.18 58.40 1.60
CA SER A 30 -46.34 58.91 2.68
C SER A 30 -45.15 59.69 2.12
N ASP A 31 -44.88 60.84 2.72
CA ASP A 31 -43.68 61.60 2.40
C ASP A 31 -42.47 60.81 2.88
N ILE A 32 -41.60 60.44 1.94
CA ILE A 32 -40.38 59.69 2.25
C ILE A 32 -39.33 60.71 2.68
N GLU A 33 -38.90 60.63 3.93
CA GLU A 33 -37.68 61.31 4.36
C GLU A 33 -36.48 60.64 3.67
N THR A 34 -35.76 61.40 2.85
CA THR A 34 -34.56 60.91 2.19
C THR A 34 -33.46 60.70 3.22
N ILE A 35 -33.12 59.44 3.48
CA ILE A 35 -31.95 59.09 4.29
C ILE A 35 -30.71 59.52 3.51
N GLU A 36 -30.01 60.54 4.00
CA GLU A 36 -28.72 60.95 3.45
C GLU A 36 -27.61 60.10 4.06
N PHE A 37 -26.94 59.30 3.23
CA PHE A 37 -25.80 58.50 3.65
C PHE A 37 -24.54 59.36 3.66
N SER A 38 -23.85 59.43 4.80
CA SER A 38 -22.52 60.03 4.86
C SER A 38 -21.46 59.06 4.34
N LYS A 39 -20.28 59.59 3.99
CA LYS A 39 -19.17 58.73 3.55
C LYS A 39 -18.71 57.79 4.66
N GLU A 40 -18.67 58.26 5.91
CA GLU A 40 -18.38 57.44 7.09
C GLU A 40 -19.34 56.24 7.24
N ASP A 41 -20.63 56.42 6.94
CA ASP A 41 -21.61 55.31 7.04
C ASP A 41 -21.26 54.17 6.07
N LEU A 42 -20.75 54.52 4.88
CA LEU A 42 -20.38 53.55 3.84
C LEU A 42 -19.02 52.90 4.08
N GLU A 43 -18.08 53.56 4.75
CA GLU A 43 -16.77 52.99 5.06
C GLU A 43 -16.88 51.76 5.97
N THR A 44 -17.88 51.70 6.85
CA THR A 44 -18.14 50.53 7.71
C THR A 44 -18.46 49.28 6.89
N TYR A 45 -19.17 49.43 5.76
CA TYR A 45 -19.58 48.30 4.91
C TYR A 45 -18.54 47.95 3.84
N LYS A 46 -17.68 48.90 3.44
CA LYS A 46 -16.61 48.63 2.45
C LYS A 46 -15.56 47.65 2.96
N GLY A 47 -15.33 47.59 4.27
CA GLY A 47 -14.37 46.67 4.88
C GLY A 47 -14.96 45.32 5.28
N ASP A 48 -16.23 45.06 5.02
CA ASP A 48 -16.92 43.85 5.44
C ASP A 48 -16.89 42.81 4.29
N ASP A 49 -16.23 41.67 4.56
CA ASP A 49 -16.07 40.57 3.62
C ASP A 49 -17.41 40.00 3.12
N THR A 50 -18.51 40.17 3.87
CA THR A 50 -19.85 39.69 3.48
C THR A 50 -20.46 40.49 2.32
N PHE A 51 -19.95 41.70 2.05
CA PHE A 51 -20.35 42.54 0.92
C PHE A 51 -19.34 42.50 -0.24
N ASN A 52 -18.42 41.54 -0.24
CA ASN A 52 -17.52 41.30 -1.37
C ASN A 52 -18.22 40.43 -2.44
N TYR A 53 -18.78 41.09 -3.44
CA TYR A 53 -19.46 40.45 -4.59
C TYR A 53 -18.53 40.21 -5.79
N GLU A 54 -17.21 40.31 -5.62
CA GLU A 54 -16.29 39.87 -6.67
C GLU A 54 -16.39 38.36 -6.85
N GLU A 55 -16.85 37.92 -8.02
CA GLU A 55 -16.77 36.51 -8.40
C GLU A 55 -15.28 36.12 -8.44
N VAL A 56 -14.84 35.36 -7.44
CA VAL A 56 -13.51 34.75 -7.45
C VAL A 56 -13.48 33.76 -8.60
N LYS A 57 -13.03 34.23 -9.77
CA LYS A 57 -12.70 33.37 -10.90
C LYS A 57 -11.57 32.50 -10.44
N VAL A 58 -11.88 31.25 -10.11
CA VAL A 58 -10.86 30.24 -9.81
C VAL A 58 -10.02 30.13 -11.07
N GLU A 59 -8.85 30.76 -11.07
CA GLU A 59 -7.93 30.69 -12.19
C GLU A 59 -7.59 29.21 -12.41
N SER A 60 -7.81 28.72 -13.62
CA SER A 60 -7.55 27.34 -13.97
C SER A 60 -6.04 27.11 -13.88
N THR A 61 -5.59 26.49 -12.80
CA THR A 61 -4.20 26.05 -12.67
C THR A 61 -3.89 25.02 -13.76
N TRP A 62 -2.65 25.00 -14.25
CA TRP A 62 -2.16 23.98 -15.19
C TRP A 62 -2.50 22.53 -14.76
N TRP A 63 -2.52 22.30 -13.44
CA TRP A 63 -2.93 21.01 -12.86
C TRP A 63 -4.41 20.71 -13.07
N THR A 64 -5.28 21.71 -12.92
CA THR A 64 -6.73 21.60 -13.17
C THR A 64 -7.00 21.27 -14.63
N ASP A 65 -6.25 21.85 -15.56
CA ASP A 65 -6.39 21.55 -16.99
C ASP A 65 -5.93 20.12 -17.32
N ILE A 66 -4.84 19.66 -16.70
CA ILE A 66 -4.36 18.28 -16.87
C ILE A 66 -5.35 17.27 -16.27
N THR A 67 -5.89 17.51 -15.08
CA THR A 67 -6.85 16.60 -14.45
C THR A 67 -8.16 16.55 -15.24
N ASN A 68 -8.63 17.69 -15.73
CA ASN A 68 -9.81 17.76 -16.60
C ASN A 68 -9.58 17.04 -17.94
N TRP A 69 -8.42 17.24 -18.57
CA TRP A 69 -8.02 16.50 -19.77
C TRP A 69 -8.01 14.99 -19.50
N PHE A 70 -7.36 14.55 -18.43
CA PHE A 70 -7.27 13.14 -18.07
C PHE A 70 -8.64 12.53 -17.77
N TYR A 71 -9.50 13.23 -17.04
CA TYR A 71 -10.87 12.80 -16.78
C TYR A 71 -11.67 12.65 -18.07
N ASN A 72 -11.52 13.58 -19.01
CA ASN A 72 -12.18 13.49 -20.32
C ASN A 72 -11.64 12.31 -21.15
N ILE A 73 -10.35 12.01 -21.08
CA ILE A 73 -9.77 10.81 -21.71
C ILE A 73 -10.38 9.54 -21.10
N LEU A 74 -10.42 9.45 -19.77
CA LEU A 74 -10.99 8.30 -19.08
C LEU A 74 -12.48 8.15 -19.42
N ARG A 75 -13.25 9.24 -19.34
CA ARG A 75 -14.68 9.23 -19.66
C ARG A 75 -14.92 8.72 -21.08
N ARG A 76 -14.18 9.21 -22.07
CA ARG A 76 -14.29 8.73 -23.46
C ARG A 76 -13.92 7.25 -23.62
N PHE A 77 -12.90 6.79 -22.89
CA PHE A 77 -12.53 5.38 -22.88
C PHE A 77 -13.65 4.51 -22.30
N PHE A 78 -14.23 4.90 -21.16
CA PHE A 78 -15.33 4.18 -20.53
C PHE A 78 -16.61 4.25 -21.37
N GLU A 79 -16.96 5.41 -21.94
CA GLU A 79 -18.08 5.54 -22.89
C GLU A 79 -17.87 4.69 -24.14
N TRP A 80 -16.64 4.55 -24.62
CA TRP A 80 -16.34 3.68 -25.77
C TRP A 80 -16.46 2.18 -25.43
N ILE A 81 -16.04 1.75 -24.23
CA ILE A 81 -16.11 0.35 -23.79
C ILE A 81 -17.53 -0.05 -23.37
N PHE A 82 -18.24 0.82 -22.65
CA PHE A 82 -19.52 0.51 -21.99
C PHE A 82 -20.72 1.23 -22.61
N GLY A 83 -20.52 2.23 -23.46
CA GLY A 83 -21.58 3.01 -24.12
C GLY A 83 -22.19 2.30 -25.33
N VAL A 84 -22.55 1.03 -25.16
CA VAL A 84 -23.23 0.22 -26.20
C VAL A 84 -24.72 0.59 -26.19
N GLY A 85 -25.03 1.82 -26.61
CA GLY A 85 -26.42 2.29 -26.71
C GLY A 85 -27.08 2.03 -28.06
N ASN A 86 -26.29 1.86 -29.14
CA ASN A 86 -26.81 1.91 -30.52
C ASN A 86 -26.20 0.89 -31.49
N ALA A 87 -25.41 -0.09 -31.02
CA ALA A 87 -24.94 -1.16 -31.89
C ALA A 87 -26.05 -2.21 -32.02
N GLU A 88 -26.49 -2.53 -33.24
CA GLU A 88 -27.43 -3.62 -33.51
C GLU A 88 -26.67 -4.85 -34.04
N GLY A 89 -27.02 -6.05 -33.54
CA GLY A 89 -26.48 -7.32 -34.01
C GLY A 89 -25.36 -7.93 -33.14
N TYR A 90 -24.60 -8.89 -33.71
CA TYR A 90 -23.61 -9.69 -32.98
C TYR A 90 -22.48 -8.89 -32.33
N LEU A 91 -22.16 -7.69 -32.87
CA LEU A 91 -21.16 -6.79 -32.28
C LEU A 91 -21.62 -6.19 -30.94
N ALA A 92 -22.92 -5.94 -30.78
CA ALA A 92 -23.47 -5.41 -29.54
C ALA A 92 -23.36 -6.41 -28.40
N VAL A 93 -23.77 -7.66 -28.68
CA VAL A 93 -23.66 -8.79 -27.75
C VAL A 93 -22.20 -9.07 -27.39
N PHE A 94 -21.28 -9.00 -28.37
CA PHE A 94 -19.85 -9.16 -28.11
C PHE A 94 -19.32 -8.06 -27.18
N LEU A 95 -19.64 -6.79 -27.43
CA LEU A 95 -19.20 -5.66 -26.61
C LEU A 95 -19.84 -5.66 -25.21
N GLU A 96 -21.06 -6.14 -25.07
CA GLU A 96 -21.74 -6.33 -23.78
C GLU A 96 -21.04 -7.41 -22.93
N ILE A 97 -20.60 -8.51 -23.55
CA ILE A 97 -19.93 -9.63 -22.86
C ILE A 97 -18.44 -9.36 -22.61
N LEU A 98 -17.80 -8.55 -23.46
CA LEU A 98 -16.37 -8.21 -23.41
C LEU A 98 -15.87 -7.77 -22.02
N PRO A 99 -16.53 -6.84 -21.28
CA PRO A 99 -16.05 -6.43 -19.96
C PRO A 99 -16.07 -7.57 -18.93
N TYR A 100 -17.07 -8.46 -18.99
CA TYR A 100 -17.13 -9.64 -18.13
C TYR A 100 -16.03 -10.64 -18.46
N LEU A 101 -15.72 -10.83 -19.75
CA LEU A 101 -14.59 -11.64 -20.21
C LEU A 101 -13.24 -11.08 -19.74
N LEU A 102 -13.04 -9.77 -19.85
CA LEU A 102 -11.83 -9.10 -19.37
C LEU A 102 -11.69 -9.20 -17.85
N LEU A 103 -12.80 -9.07 -17.10
CA LEU A 103 -12.80 -9.23 -15.65
C LEU A 103 -12.45 -10.68 -15.25
N ALA A 104 -13.04 -11.68 -15.91
CA ALA A 104 -12.73 -13.08 -15.67
C ALA A 104 -11.25 -13.39 -15.98
N LEU A 105 -10.72 -12.86 -17.08
CA LEU A 105 -9.31 -12.99 -17.43
C LEU A 105 -8.41 -12.30 -16.40
N PHE A 106 -8.76 -11.09 -15.94
CA PHE A 106 -8.03 -10.37 -14.91
C PHE A 106 -7.99 -11.17 -13.59
N LEU A 107 -9.14 -11.67 -13.12
CA LEU A 107 -9.21 -12.51 -11.93
C LEU A 107 -8.39 -13.80 -12.09
N TYR A 108 -8.46 -14.45 -13.25
CA TYR A 108 -7.63 -15.61 -13.56
C TYR A 108 -6.14 -15.27 -13.47
N LEU A 109 -5.70 -14.14 -14.06
CA LEU A 109 -4.30 -13.70 -14.00
C LEU A 109 -3.87 -13.37 -12.57
N VAL A 110 -4.71 -12.72 -11.77
CA VAL A 110 -4.45 -12.41 -10.36
C VAL A 110 -4.29 -13.71 -9.56
N ILE A 111 -5.26 -14.62 -9.67
CA ILE A 111 -5.20 -15.91 -8.97
C ILE A 111 -3.97 -16.70 -9.43
N ARG A 112 -3.72 -16.77 -10.73
CA ARG A 112 -2.53 -17.44 -11.29
C ARG A 112 -1.23 -16.78 -10.83
N PHE A 113 -1.20 -15.46 -10.72
CA PHE A 113 -0.06 -14.72 -10.21
C PHE A 113 0.21 -15.10 -8.76
N PHE A 114 -0.80 -15.12 -7.89
CA PHE A 114 -0.65 -15.50 -6.49
C PHE A 114 -0.34 -16.99 -6.28
N ILE A 115 -0.90 -17.89 -7.09
CA ILE A 115 -0.61 -19.33 -7.02
C ILE A 115 0.79 -19.65 -7.56
N LYS A 116 1.21 -18.99 -8.64
CA LYS A 116 2.56 -19.19 -9.23
C LYS A 116 3.63 -18.41 -8.48
N SER A 117 3.27 -17.36 -7.76
CA SER A 117 4.14 -16.76 -6.75
C SER A 117 4.16 -17.66 -5.52
N ASN A 118 4.87 -18.78 -5.62
CA ASN A 118 5.59 -19.27 -4.43
C ASN A 118 6.33 -18.07 -3.84
N MET A 119 6.32 -17.94 -2.53
CA MET A 119 7.01 -16.89 -1.77
C MET A 119 8.54 -17.02 -1.84
N GLN A 120 9.08 -17.32 -3.02
CA GLN A 120 10.50 -17.32 -3.34
C GLN A 120 10.70 -16.35 -4.51
N GLY A 121 11.32 -15.21 -4.20
CA GLY A 121 11.94 -14.37 -5.23
C GLY A 121 11.06 -13.30 -5.87
N MET A 122 10.55 -12.36 -5.07
CA MET A 122 10.41 -10.98 -5.54
C MET A 122 11.23 -10.08 -4.61
N GLY A 123 12.51 -10.03 -4.92
CA GLY A 123 13.45 -9.12 -4.28
C GLY A 123 13.13 -7.66 -4.56
N LYS A 124 13.69 -6.83 -3.68
CA LYS A 124 13.87 -5.38 -3.82
C LYS A 124 12.61 -4.54 -3.56
N ASN A 125 12.20 -4.47 -2.29
CA ASN A 125 11.80 -3.19 -1.69
C ASN A 125 11.74 -3.25 -0.16
N ARG A 126 12.77 -2.66 0.46
CA ARG A 126 12.79 -1.93 1.74
C ARG A 126 11.67 -2.25 2.75
N LYS A 127 11.55 -3.51 3.16
CA LYS A 127 11.09 -3.86 4.51
C LYS A 127 12.34 -4.28 5.28
N ASN A 128 12.48 -3.79 6.50
CA ASN A 128 13.69 -3.92 7.32
C ASN A 128 14.33 -5.32 7.16
N PRO A 129 15.47 -5.45 6.45
CA PRO A 129 16.06 -6.76 6.13
C PRO A 129 16.38 -7.56 7.37
N ASN A 130 16.63 -6.89 8.51
CA ASN A 130 16.86 -7.55 9.78
C ASN A 130 15.63 -8.29 10.28
N VAL A 131 14.41 -7.76 10.16
CA VAL A 131 13.22 -8.42 10.75
C VAL A 131 12.87 -9.71 10.01
N VAL A 132 13.05 -9.75 8.69
CA VAL A 132 12.81 -10.97 7.89
C VAL A 132 13.93 -11.98 8.09
N SER A 133 15.20 -11.55 8.11
CA SER A 133 16.36 -12.39 8.42
C SER A 133 16.22 -13.04 9.80
N LEU A 134 15.84 -12.27 10.82
CA LEU A 134 15.75 -12.76 12.19
C LEU A 134 14.64 -13.81 12.38
N ALA A 135 13.54 -13.69 11.63
CA ALA A 135 12.46 -14.68 11.65
C ALA A 135 12.86 -15.98 10.93
N GLU A 136 13.64 -15.85 9.86
CA GLU A 136 14.23 -16.99 9.14
C GLU A 136 15.28 -17.71 10.00
N ASP A 137 16.14 -16.97 10.71
CA ASP A 137 17.14 -17.53 11.62
C ASP A 137 16.51 -18.32 12.77
N GLU A 138 15.40 -17.83 13.33
CA GLU A 138 14.64 -18.56 14.34
C GLU A 138 14.08 -19.89 13.81
N HIS A 139 13.53 -19.87 12.59
CA HIS A 139 13.01 -21.07 11.95
C HIS A 139 14.12 -22.09 11.70
N ILE A 140 15.27 -21.65 11.19
CA ILE A 140 16.43 -22.49 10.91
C ILE A 140 16.96 -23.12 12.20
N ILE A 141 17.15 -22.34 13.27
CA ILE A 141 17.69 -22.84 14.54
C ILE A 141 16.77 -23.85 15.22
N LYS A 142 15.44 -23.70 15.10
CA LYS A 142 14.48 -24.54 15.82
C LYS A 142 14.01 -25.76 15.02
N ASN A 143 13.90 -25.66 13.70
CA ASN A 143 13.13 -26.61 12.89
C ASN A 143 13.92 -27.26 11.75
N GLU A 144 15.11 -26.74 11.40
CA GLU A 144 15.86 -27.22 10.23
C GLU A 144 17.13 -27.99 10.61
N ASP A 145 17.56 -28.86 9.71
CA ASP A 145 18.86 -29.54 9.80
C ASP A 145 19.94 -28.61 9.24
N ILE A 146 20.51 -27.78 10.12
CA ILE A 146 21.53 -26.78 9.75
C ILE A 146 22.77 -27.44 9.14
N GLN A 147 23.10 -28.68 9.52
CA GLN A 147 24.24 -29.39 8.94
C GLN A 147 24.00 -29.72 7.46
N GLN A 148 22.77 -30.04 7.07
CA GLN A 148 22.41 -30.23 5.66
C GLN A 148 22.43 -28.90 4.90
N LEU A 149 21.96 -27.82 5.51
CA LEU A 149 22.02 -26.48 4.90
C LEU A 149 23.46 -26.06 4.59
N ILE A 150 24.40 -26.31 5.51
CA ILE A 150 25.84 -26.07 5.29
C ILE A 150 26.34 -26.86 4.08
N LYS A 151 26.02 -28.16 4.00
CA LYS A 151 26.44 -29.02 2.88
C LYS A 151 25.88 -28.52 1.54
N ASN A 152 24.60 -28.14 1.50
CA ASN A 152 23.97 -27.62 0.30
C ASN A 152 24.63 -26.30 -0.14
N ALA A 153 24.88 -25.38 0.81
CA ALA A 153 25.56 -24.13 0.52
C ALA A 153 26.98 -24.34 -0.03
N LEU A 154 27.68 -25.40 0.40
CA LEU A 154 28.99 -25.76 -0.14
C LEU A 154 28.93 -26.37 -1.53
N ILE A 155 27.93 -27.20 -1.82
CA ILE A 155 27.69 -27.75 -3.17
C ILE A 155 27.39 -26.62 -4.17
N ASP A 156 26.65 -25.61 -3.73
CA ASP A 156 26.29 -24.44 -4.53
C ASP A 156 27.41 -23.38 -4.60
N GLU A 157 28.61 -23.69 -4.08
CA GLU A 157 29.77 -22.78 -3.98
C GLU A 157 29.46 -21.44 -3.27
N ASN A 158 28.40 -21.42 -2.45
CA ASN A 158 27.99 -20.26 -1.69
C ASN A 158 28.62 -20.27 -0.29
N TYR A 159 29.92 -19.99 -0.27
CA TYR A 159 30.74 -19.99 0.95
C TYR A 159 30.28 -18.97 2.00
N ARG A 160 29.72 -17.83 1.58
CA ARG A 160 29.15 -16.82 2.47
C ARG A 160 27.96 -17.38 3.25
N LEU A 161 27.05 -18.05 2.54
CA LEU A 161 25.89 -18.68 3.15
C LEU A 161 26.29 -19.86 4.04
N ALA A 162 27.30 -20.64 3.64
CA ALA A 162 27.85 -21.71 4.46
C ALA A 162 28.38 -21.19 5.81
N ILE A 163 29.08 -20.05 5.83
CA ILE A 163 29.55 -19.41 7.08
C ILE A 163 28.38 -18.97 7.96
N ARG A 164 27.34 -18.38 7.37
CA ARG A 164 26.14 -18.00 8.12
C ARG A 164 25.50 -19.21 8.79
N TYR A 165 25.26 -20.28 8.05
CA TYR A 165 24.68 -21.50 8.62
C TYR A 165 25.57 -22.13 9.68
N TYR A 166 26.90 -22.11 9.50
CA TYR A 166 27.82 -22.60 10.53
C TYR A 166 27.72 -21.77 11.82
N TYR A 167 27.61 -20.44 11.73
CA TYR A 167 27.43 -19.59 12.90
C TYR A 167 26.10 -19.87 13.63
N LEU A 168 25.00 -20.02 12.90
CA LEU A 168 23.70 -20.41 13.49
C LEU A 168 23.77 -21.78 14.17
N TYR A 169 24.52 -22.72 13.58
CA TYR A 169 24.76 -24.03 14.19
C TYR A 169 25.54 -23.94 15.50
N ILE A 170 26.53 -23.05 15.61
CA ILE A 170 27.25 -22.80 16.86
C ILE A 170 26.30 -22.22 17.93
N LEU A 171 25.44 -21.26 17.57
CA LEU A 171 24.45 -20.71 18.50
C LEU A 171 23.47 -21.79 18.99
N GLN A 172 23.01 -22.66 18.09
CA GLN A 172 22.17 -23.80 18.43
C GLN A 172 22.86 -24.71 19.45
N LEU A 173 24.11 -25.12 19.19
CA LEU A 173 24.88 -25.98 20.10
C LEU A 173 25.13 -25.33 21.48
N LEU A 174 25.44 -24.04 21.51
CA LEU A 174 25.62 -23.31 22.77
C LEU A 174 24.31 -23.24 23.57
N SER A 175 23.18 -23.05 22.89
CA SER A 175 21.86 -23.04 23.51
C SER A 175 21.46 -24.42 24.03
N GLU A 176 21.72 -25.49 23.28
CA GLU A 176 21.46 -26.87 23.70
C GLU A 176 22.27 -27.27 24.94
N LYS A 177 23.46 -26.69 25.10
CA LYS A 177 24.35 -26.89 26.26
C LYS A 177 24.04 -25.94 27.43
N GLU A 178 22.97 -25.15 27.34
CA GLU A 178 22.59 -24.14 28.34
C GLU A 178 23.71 -23.12 28.65
N LEU A 179 24.64 -22.93 27.71
CA LEU A 179 25.76 -21.97 27.85
C LEU A 179 25.34 -20.55 27.48
N ILE A 180 24.31 -20.43 26.63
CA ILE A 180 23.62 -19.19 26.29
C ILE A 180 22.12 -19.42 26.32
N ASP A 181 21.36 -18.35 26.55
CA ASP A 181 19.92 -18.34 26.37
C ASP A 181 19.59 -17.65 25.03
N TRP A 182 19.40 -18.45 23.98
CA TRP A 182 19.18 -17.92 22.64
C TRP A 182 17.83 -17.17 22.56
N GLN A 183 17.89 -15.91 22.14
CA GLN A 183 16.72 -15.05 21.94
C GLN A 183 16.89 -14.23 20.66
N GLN A 184 15.84 -14.18 19.84
CA GLN A 184 15.86 -13.45 18.57
C GLN A 184 16.24 -11.96 18.70
N GLN A 185 15.94 -11.33 19.85
CA GLN A 185 16.20 -9.91 20.08
C GLN A 185 17.63 -9.62 20.58
N LYS A 186 18.40 -10.64 20.97
CA LYS A 186 19.78 -10.48 21.46
C LYS A 186 20.75 -10.30 20.30
N THR A 187 21.77 -9.49 20.54
CA THR A 187 22.88 -9.23 19.63
C THR A 187 23.99 -10.27 19.80
N ASN A 188 24.90 -10.33 18.83
CA ASN A 188 26.07 -11.20 18.92
C ASN A 188 26.96 -10.86 20.13
N ASP A 189 27.05 -9.58 20.49
CA ASP A 189 27.80 -9.11 21.65
C ASP A 189 27.16 -9.58 22.97
N ASP A 190 25.82 -9.60 23.05
CA ASP A 190 25.11 -10.12 24.22
C ASP A 190 25.49 -11.59 24.49
N TYR A 191 25.58 -12.41 23.43
CA TYR A 191 26.01 -13.81 23.55
C TYR A 191 27.49 -13.94 23.98
N ILE A 192 28.37 -13.03 23.56
CA ILE A 192 29.76 -12.99 24.04
C ILE A 192 29.79 -12.66 25.54
N GLU A 193 28.92 -11.77 26.01
CA GLU A 193 28.82 -11.41 27.43
C GLU A 193 28.31 -12.57 28.29
N GLU A 194 27.32 -13.33 27.83
CA GLU A 194 26.82 -14.53 28.52
C GLU A 194 27.92 -15.58 28.74
N LEU A 195 28.82 -15.71 27.76
CA LEU A 195 29.96 -16.63 27.84
C LEU A 195 31.13 -16.11 28.68
N SER A 196 31.01 -14.97 29.37
CA SER A 196 32.11 -14.34 30.13
C SER A 196 32.75 -15.19 31.22
N LYS A 197 32.05 -16.20 31.72
CA LYS A 197 32.56 -17.15 32.72
C LYS A 197 33.14 -18.43 32.10
N SER A 198 33.01 -18.60 30.78
CA SER A 198 33.46 -19.77 30.05
C SER A 198 34.79 -19.51 29.35
N ASN A 199 35.62 -20.55 29.27
CA ASN A 199 36.84 -20.52 28.45
C ASN A 199 36.54 -20.37 26.95
N LEU A 200 35.28 -20.58 26.55
CA LEU A 200 34.80 -20.47 25.17
C LEU A 200 34.67 -19.03 24.67
N LYS A 201 34.67 -18.02 25.55
CA LYS A 201 34.47 -16.61 25.16
C LYS A 201 35.42 -16.16 24.06
N ASN A 202 36.71 -16.47 24.18
CA ASN A 202 37.71 -16.02 23.22
C ASN A 202 37.53 -16.67 21.85
N ASP A 203 37.15 -17.95 21.82
CA ASP A 203 36.97 -18.68 20.56
C ASP A 203 35.63 -18.34 19.90
N PHE A 204 34.56 -18.14 20.69
CA PHE A 204 33.30 -17.61 20.20
C PHE A 204 33.46 -16.19 19.67
N GLY A 205 34.20 -15.32 20.35
CA GLY A 205 34.48 -13.96 19.86
C GLY A 205 35.20 -13.93 18.51
N LYS A 206 36.16 -14.84 18.26
CA LYS A 206 36.80 -14.97 16.94
C LYS A 206 35.80 -15.42 15.86
N ALA A 207 34.93 -16.37 16.19
CA ALA A 207 33.90 -16.86 15.27
C ALA A 207 32.86 -15.78 14.94
N THR A 208 32.43 -15.01 15.94
CA THR A 208 31.53 -13.86 15.78
C THR A 208 32.15 -12.79 14.90
N LEU A 209 33.42 -12.41 15.14
CA LEU A 209 34.10 -11.40 14.32
C LEU A 209 34.16 -11.82 12.84
N LEU A 210 34.44 -13.09 12.58
CA LEU A 210 34.49 -13.65 11.24
C LEU A 210 33.10 -13.67 10.58
N TYR A 211 32.07 -14.06 11.33
CA TYR A 211 30.68 -14.00 10.88
C TYR A 211 30.26 -12.56 10.54
N ASP A 212 30.53 -11.59 11.42
CA ASP A 212 30.15 -10.20 11.22
C ASP A 212 30.83 -9.60 10.00
N TYR A 213 32.12 -9.90 9.83
CA TYR A 213 32.87 -9.47 8.66
C TYR A 213 32.30 -10.10 7.38
N VAL A 214 32.13 -11.43 7.34
CA VAL A 214 31.68 -12.11 6.11
C VAL A 214 30.21 -11.85 5.80
N TRP A 215 29.32 -11.79 6.79
CA TRP A 215 27.89 -11.64 6.55
C TRP A 215 27.48 -10.17 6.45
N TYR A 216 27.73 -9.38 7.49
CA TYR A 216 27.32 -7.97 7.52
C TYR A 216 28.28 -7.03 6.79
N GLY A 217 29.56 -7.40 6.69
CA GLY A 217 30.55 -6.62 5.94
C GLY A 217 30.48 -6.79 4.43
N GLU A 218 29.58 -7.63 3.92
CA GLU A 218 29.42 -7.94 2.49
C GLU A 218 30.73 -8.39 1.78
N PHE A 219 31.73 -8.91 2.51
CA PHE A 219 32.98 -9.36 1.90
C PHE A 219 32.84 -10.69 1.16
N ASP A 220 33.28 -10.70 -0.09
CA ASP A 220 33.32 -11.94 -0.88
C ASP A 220 34.39 -12.88 -0.32
N ILE A 221 33.99 -14.14 -0.16
CA ILE A 221 34.83 -15.19 0.37
C ILE A 221 34.97 -16.29 -0.68
N ASP A 222 36.22 -16.57 -1.03
CA ASP A 222 36.62 -17.67 -1.90
C ASP A 222 36.80 -18.97 -1.10
N GLN A 223 36.99 -20.09 -1.79
CA GLN A 223 37.17 -21.39 -1.18
C GLN A 223 38.36 -21.42 -0.18
N GLU A 224 39.50 -20.81 -0.54
CA GLU A 224 40.71 -20.85 0.30
C GLU A 224 40.48 -20.11 1.63
N ARG A 225 39.81 -18.95 1.59
CA ARG A 225 39.43 -18.20 2.78
C ARG A 225 38.35 -18.93 3.57
N TYR A 226 37.41 -19.60 2.89
CA TYR A 226 36.41 -20.42 3.54
C TYR A 226 37.04 -21.56 4.34
N GLU A 227 38.00 -22.29 3.78
CA GLU A 227 38.68 -23.38 4.48
C GLU A 227 39.40 -22.89 5.75
N LYS A 228 40.01 -21.70 5.70
CA LYS A 228 40.61 -21.06 6.89
C LYS A 228 39.54 -20.65 7.93
N ALA A 229 38.42 -20.12 7.46
CA ALA A 229 37.28 -19.76 8.30
C ALA A 229 36.67 -20.99 9.00
N GLU A 230 36.47 -22.08 8.26
CA GLU A 230 35.88 -23.33 8.75
C GLU A 230 36.68 -23.93 9.91
N VAL A 231 38.01 -23.80 9.91
CA VAL A 231 38.86 -24.27 11.02
C VAL A 231 38.49 -23.59 12.34
N VAL A 232 38.17 -22.30 12.33
CA VAL A 232 37.77 -21.55 13.53
C VAL A 232 36.46 -22.11 14.07
N PHE A 233 35.45 -22.26 13.21
CA PHE A 233 34.15 -22.79 13.61
C PHE A 233 34.22 -24.25 14.06
N THR A 234 35.01 -25.08 13.38
CA THR A 234 35.19 -26.49 13.73
C THR A 234 35.92 -26.66 15.06
N SER A 235 36.95 -25.85 15.32
CA SER A 235 37.65 -25.84 16.60
C SER A 235 36.70 -25.47 17.74
N LEU A 236 35.88 -24.43 17.55
CA LEU A 236 34.89 -24.00 18.54
C LEU A 236 33.82 -25.07 18.78
N LYS A 237 33.29 -25.68 17.73
CA LYS A 237 32.34 -26.81 17.82
C LYS A 237 32.90 -27.94 18.69
N ASN A 238 34.16 -28.32 18.45
CA ASN A 238 34.80 -29.37 19.24
C ASN A 238 34.94 -28.94 20.71
N ALA A 239 35.36 -27.69 20.95
CA ALA A 239 35.45 -27.15 22.30
C ALA A 239 34.10 -27.22 23.04
N ILE A 240 32.99 -26.82 22.40
CA ILE A 240 31.62 -26.89 22.96
C ILE A 240 31.18 -28.33 23.23
N THR A 241 31.53 -29.26 22.35
CA THR A 241 31.14 -30.68 22.50
C THR A 241 31.81 -31.33 23.71
N HIS A 242 33.00 -30.87 24.08
CA HIS A 242 33.79 -31.36 25.20
C HIS A 242 33.59 -30.58 26.52
N VAL A 243 32.66 -29.61 26.56
CA VAL A 243 32.12 -29.04 27.80
C VAL A 243 30.99 -29.91 28.33
#